data_AF-A0A2E4XPM4-F1
#
_entry.id   AF-A0A2E4XPM4-F1
#
_cell.length_a   1.000
_cell.length_b   1.000
_cell.length_c   1.000
_cell.angle_alpha   90.00
_cell.angle_beta   90.00
_cell.angle_gamma   90.00
#
_symmetry.space_group_name_H-M   'P 1'
#
loop_
_entity.id
_entity.type
_entity.pdbx_description
1 polymer ?
#
loop_
_entity_poly.entity_id
_entity_poly.type
_entity_poly.pdbx_seq_one_letter_code
_entity_poly.pdbx_strand_id
1 'polypeptide(L)'
;MSVSAVADADDNHGYIGEAAKDLPLFDAHIHYKEPAWGPYPPEAVVKLMDENGVAMGLVSSTPDEGTIMLWEYAPKRIVPELRPYHGIANSSNWTRVPGMFDYLKWRLEK
;
A
#
# COMPACT_ATOMS: atom_id res chain seq x y z
N MET A 1 34.33 11.23 24.59
CA MET A 1 33.01 10.98 23.98
C MET A 1 33.21 9.95 22.90
N SER A 2 32.67 8.73 23.09
CA SER A 2 32.77 7.65 22.12
C SER A 2 31.57 7.74 21.20
N VAL A 3 31.83 7.86 19.89
CA VAL A 3 30.79 7.91 18.87
C VAL A 3 30.30 6.49 18.66
N SER A 4 29.00 6.24 18.86
CA SER A 4 28.38 4.94 18.60
C SER A 4 28.61 4.57 17.14
N ALA A 5 29.18 3.40 16.90
CA ALA A 5 29.22 2.82 15.55
C ALA A 5 27.78 2.68 15.06
N VAL A 6 27.53 3.16 13.84
CA VAL A 6 26.30 2.87 13.11
C VAL A 6 26.25 1.36 12.96
N ALA A 7 25.16 0.73 13.37
CA ALA A 7 24.98 -0.69 13.12
C ALA A 7 24.82 -0.87 11.61
N ASP A 8 25.89 -1.28 10.92
CA ASP A 8 25.81 -1.78 9.55
C ASP A 8 25.11 -3.13 9.60
N ALA A 9 23.85 -3.15 9.16
CA ALA A 9 23.07 -4.36 8.94
C ALA A 9 23.45 -5.01 7.60
N ASP A 10 24.74 -5.04 7.27
CA ASP A 10 25.21 -5.54 5.97
C ASP A 10 26.06 -6.79 6.18
N ASP A 11 25.35 -7.89 6.38
CA ASP A 11 25.90 -9.23 6.25
C ASP A 11 26.24 -9.36 4.75
N ASN A 12 27.52 -9.60 4.45
CA ASN A 12 28.15 -9.72 3.12
C ASN A 12 27.59 -10.85 2.23
N HIS A 13 26.26 -11.03 2.23
CA HIS A 13 25.49 -12.00 1.47
C HIS A 13 24.94 -11.23 0.27
N GLY A 14 25.32 -11.65 -0.94
CA GLY A 14 24.85 -11.01 -2.17
C GLY A 14 23.32 -10.84 -2.15
N TYR A 15 22.85 -9.68 -2.59
CA TYR A 15 21.41 -9.38 -2.62
C TYR A 15 20.67 -10.51 -3.33
N ILE A 16 19.69 -11.10 -2.66
CA ILE A 16 18.75 -11.99 -3.34
C ILE A 16 18.03 -11.18 -4.42
N GLY A 17 18.10 -11.64 -5.67
CA GLY A 17 17.47 -10.94 -6.79
C GLY A 17 18.27 -9.77 -7.37
N GLU A 18 19.53 -9.99 -7.74
CA GLU A 18 20.36 -9.05 -8.54
C GLU A 18 19.61 -8.40 -9.72
N ALA A 19 18.70 -9.14 -10.38
CA ALA A 19 17.89 -8.62 -11.48
C ALA A 19 16.88 -7.52 -11.05
N ALA A 20 16.60 -7.37 -9.76
CA ALA A 20 15.68 -6.36 -9.25
C ALA A 20 16.18 -4.93 -9.51
N LYS A 21 17.49 -4.72 -9.64
CA LYS A 21 18.08 -3.41 -9.99
C LYS A 21 17.69 -2.93 -11.40
N ASP A 22 17.31 -3.86 -12.26
CA ASP A 22 16.90 -3.60 -13.64
C ASP A 22 15.38 -3.47 -13.78
N LEU A 23 14.63 -3.70 -12.70
CA LEU A 23 13.17 -3.58 -12.67
C LEU A 23 12.74 -2.17 -12.22
N PRO A 24 11.63 -1.64 -12.74
CA PRO A 24 11.03 -0.42 -12.19
C PRO A 24 10.61 -0.61 -10.73
N LEU A 25 10.53 0.50 -9.97
CA LEU A 25 10.15 0.45 -8.56
C LEU A 25 8.69 0.00 -8.39
N PHE A 26 8.49 -0.91 -7.45
CA PHE A 26 7.17 -1.29 -6.95
C PHE A 26 7.04 -0.81 -5.51
N ASP A 27 6.06 0.05 -5.24
CA ASP A 27 5.75 0.41 -3.86
C ASP A 27 4.97 -0.73 -3.20
N ALA A 28 5.64 -1.41 -2.26
CA ALA A 28 5.10 -2.59 -1.63
C ALA A 28 3.89 -2.31 -0.72
N HIS A 29 3.67 -1.08 -0.26
CA HIS A 29 2.55 -0.78 0.63
C HIS A 29 2.22 0.71 0.74
N ILE A 30 1.10 1.12 0.13
CA ILE A 30 0.58 2.50 0.18
C ILE A 30 -0.69 2.57 1.02
N HIS A 31 -0.80 3.63 1.83
CA HIS A 31 -2.03 3.99 2.54
C HIS A 31 -2.68 5.25 1.97
N TYR A 32 -3.70 5.10 1.11
CA TYR A 32 -4.39 6.23 0.50
C TYR A 32 -5.77 6.52 1.15
N LYS A 33 -5.73 7.00 2.40
CA LYS A 33 -6.91 7.20 3.25
C LYS A 33 -7.60 8.54 3.00
N GLU A 34 -8.84 8.68 3.48
CA GLU A 34 -9.70 9.86 3.28
C GLU A 34 -9.01 11.23 3.44
N PRO A 35 -8.19 11.48 4.48
CA PRO A 35 -7.52 12.78 4.62
C PRO A 35 -6.59 13.14 3.46
N ALA A 36 -6.11 12.16 2.69
CA ALA A 36 -5.23 12.37 1.54
C ALA A 36 -5.98 12.75 0.26
N TRP A 37 -7.29 12.47 0.15
CA TRP A 37 -8.03 12.60 -1.12
C TRP A 37 -8.11 14.04 -1.63
N GLY A 38 -8.20 15.01 -0.72
CA GLY A 38 -8.21 16.44 -1.05
C GLY A 38 -6.85 16.93 -1.60
N PRO A 39 -5.77 16.87 -0.82
CA PRO A 39 -4.45 17.34 -1.27
C PRO A 39 -3.84 16.48 -2.38
N TYR A 40 -4.22 15.21 -2.47
CA TYR A 40 -3.67 14.26 -3.43
C TYR A 40 -4.81 13.54 -4.16
N PRO A 41 -5.50 14.17 -5.13
CA PRO A 41 -6.44 13.45 -6.00
C PRO A 41 -5.71 12.37 -6.82
N PRO A 42 -6.42 11.37 -7.42
CA PRO A 42 -5.79 10.26 -8.13
C PRO A 42 -4.74 10.66 -9.17
N GLU A 43 -5.00 11.71 -9.96
CA GLU A 43 -4.04 12.28 -10.93
C GLU A 43 -2.74 12.72 -10.25
N ALA A 44 -2.83 13.43 -9.12
CA ALA A 44 -1.66 13.92 -8.40
C ALA A 44 -0.82 12.76 -7.85
N VAL A 45 -1.46 11.69 -7.37
CA VAL A 45 -0.77 10.48 -6.91
C VAL A 45 -0.01 9.82 -8.06
N VAL A 46 -0.67 9.60 -9.21
CA VAL A 46 -0.01 8.97 -10.37
C VAL A 46 1.12 9.85 -10.91
N LYS A 47 0.96 11.17 -10.93
CA LYS A 47 2.03 12.10 -11.29
C LYS A 47 3.23 11.98 -10.36
N LEU A 48 3.01 11.87 -9.05
CA LEU A 48 4.09 11.64 -8.08
C LEU A 48 4.76 10.28 -8.29
N MET A 49 3.99 9.22 -8.62
CA MET A 49 4.57 7.93 -8.97
C MET A 49 5.49 8.03 -10.18
N ASP A 50 5.08 8.75 -11.23
CA ASP A 50 5.90 8.96 -12.43
C ASP A 50 7.18 9.75 -12.14
N GLU A 51 7.08 10.85 -11.39
CA GLU A 51 8.22 11.69 -11.01
C GLU A 51 9.26 10.95 -10.17
N ASN A 52 8.86 9.90 -9.45
CA ASN A 52 9.73 9.10 -8.59
C ASN A 52 10.05 7.71 -9.17
N GLY A 53 9.65 7.41 -10.41
CA GLY A 53 9.93 6.13 -11.05
C GLY A 53 9.21 4.92 -10.45
N VAL A 54 8.12 5.15 -9.70
CA VAL A 54 7.27 4.09 -9.13
C VAL A 54 6.32 3.57 -10.20
N ALA A 55 6.60 2.39 -10.74
CA ALA A 55 5.80 1.81 -11.80
C ALA A 55 4.48 1.23 -11.32
N MET A 56 4.39 0.64 -10.13
CA MET A 56 3.13 0.18 -9.57
C MET A 56 3.16 0.25 -8.04
N GLY A 57 2.00 0.17 -7.41
CA GLY A 57 1.89 0.10 -5.96
C GLY A 57 0.77 -0.82 -5.47
N LEU A 58 1.02 -1.52 -4.36
CA LEU A 58 0.00 -2.21 -3.58
C LEU A 58 -0.69 -1.19 -2.67
N VAL A 59 -1.95 -0.90 -2.92
CA VAL A 59 -2.68 0.18 -2.23
C VAL A 59 -3.77 -0.39 -1.34
N SER A 60 -3.80 0.07 -0.09
CA SER A 60 -4.96 -0.08 0.79
C SER A 60 -5.41 1.25 1.38
N SER A 61 -6.68 1.33 1.77
CA SER A 61 -7.24 2.53 2.39
C SER A 61 -8.28 2.18 3.46
N THR A 62 -8.54 3.15 4.32
CA THR A 62 -9.66 3.10 5.27
C THR A 62 -10.33 4.48 5.24
N PRO A 63 -11.59 4.58 4.80
CA PRO A 63 -12.39 3.52 4.16
C PRO A 63 -11.83 3.14 2.76
N ASP A 64 -12.32 2.08 2.12
CA ASP A 64 -11.66 1.45 0.96
C ASP A 64 -11.88 2.19 -0.39
N GLU A 65 -12.72 3.23 -0.39
CA GLU A 65 -13.05 4.06 -1.55
C GLU A 65 -11.80 4.71 -2.15
N GLY A 66 -10.83 5.09 -1.32
CA GLY A 66 -9.54 5.61 -1.80
C GLY A 66 -8.83 4.64 -2.73
N THR A 67 -8.74 3.37 -2.31
CA THR A 67 -8.12 2.30 -3.10
C THR A 67 -8.85 2.10 -4.41
N ILE A 68 -10.20 2.08 -4.38
CA ILE A 68 -11.02 1.92 -5.59
C ILE A 68 -10.86 3.12 -6.54
N MET A 69 -10.89 4.36 -6.04
CA MET A 69 -10.69 5.56 -6.87
C MET A 69 -9.34 5.53 -7.60
N LEU A 70 -8.25 5.17 -6.89
CA LEU A 70 -6.93 5.06 -7.52
C LEU A 70 -6.87 3.92 -8.54
N TRP A 71 -7.46 2.76 -8.21
CA TRP A 71 -7.48 1.62 -9.11
C TRP A 71 -8.29 1.89 -10.38
N GLU A 72 -9.47 2.50 -10.28
CA GLU A 72 -10.29 2.89 -11.44
C GLU A 72 -9.57 3.92 -12.32
N TYR A 73 -8.85 4.87 -11.71
CA TYR A 73 -8.09 5.88 -12.44
C TYR A 73 -6.87 5.28 -13.16
N ALA A 74 -6.14 4.36 -12.53
CA ALA A 74 -4.90 3.79 -13.06
C ALA A 74 -4.80 2.26 -12.84
N PRO A 75 -5.65 1.44 -13.49
CA PRO A 75 -5.79 0.00 -13.20
C PRO A 75 -4.56 -0.83 -13.54
N LYS A 76 -3.63 -0.29 -14.33
CA LYS A 76 -2.34 -0.94 -14.67
C LYS A 76 -1.20 -0.54 -13.73
N ARG A 77 -1.44 0.39 -12.80
CA ARG A 77 -0.46 0.93 -11.85
C ARG A 77 -0.79 0.52 -10.42
N ILE A 78 -2.06 0.28 -10.13
CA ILE A 78 -2.54 0.08 -8.76
C ILE A 78 -2.99 -1.37 -8.60
N VAL A 79 -2.42 -2.05 -7.61
CA VAL A 79 -2.87 -3.36 -7.14
C VAL A 79 -3.72 -3.11 -5.89
N PRO A 80 -5.06 -3.34 -5.94
CA PRO A 80 -5.90 -3.10 -4.78
C PRO A 80 -5.72 -4.19 -3.72
N GLU A 81 -5.37 -3.81 -2.50
CA GLU A 81 -5.27 -4.68 -1.33
C GLU A 81 -6.58 -4.61 -0.53
N LEU A 82 -7.26 -5.76 -0.38
CA LEU A 82 -8.44 -5.85 0.47
C LEU A 82 -8.07 -5.59 1.92
N ARG A 83 -8.69 -4.56 2.53
CA ARG A 83 -8.47 -4.22 3.92
C ARG A 83 -9.76 -4.43 4.74
N PRO A 84 -9.74 -5.26 5.80
CA PRO A 84 -10.94 -5.58 6.58
C PRO A 84 -11.33 -4.47 7.60
N TYR A 85 -10.67 -3.31 7.57
CA TYR A 85 -10.81 -2.32 8.64
C TYR A 85 -11.90 -1.31 8.32
N HIS A 86 -12.96 -1.34 9.13
CA HIS A 86 -14.09 -0.42 9.05
C HIS A 86 -14.74 -0.28 10.43
N GLY A 87 -15.25 0.91 10.76
CA GLY A 87 -15.92 1.15 12.05
C GLY A 87 -15.04 0.75 13.26
N ILE A 88 -15.46 -0.26 14.02
CA ILE A 88 -14.73 -0.78 15.18
C ILE A 88 -13.63 -1.80 14.83
N ALA A 89 -13.60 -2.29 13.58
CA ALA A 89 -12.60 -3.23 13.11
C ALA A 89 -11.30 -2.51 12.73
N ASN A 90 -10.20 -2.96 13.33
CA ASN A 90 -8.86 -2.45 13.14
C ASN A 90 -7.85 -3.60 13.07
N SER A 91 -6.58 -3.26 12.87
CA SER A 91 -5.49 -4.24 12.72
C SER A 91 -5.36 -5.23 13.86
N SER A 92 -5.77 -4.87 15.07
CA SER A 92 -5.60 -5.71 16.25
C SER A 92 -6.81 -6.62 16.53
N ASN A 93 -7.99 -6.33 15.97
CA ASN A 93 -9.23 -7.02 16.33
C ASN A 93 -10.10 -7.49 15.15
N TRP A 94 -9.77 -7.19 13.89
CA TRP A 94 -10.66 -7.43 12.75
C TRP A 94 -11.17 -8.88 12.66
N THR A 95 -10.33 -9.88 12.97
CA THR A 95 -10.70 -11.31 12.97
C THR A 95 -11.74 -11.69 14.03
N ARG A 96 -11.98 -10.82 15.02
CA ARG A 96 -12.88 -11.05 16.15
C ARG A 96 -14.15 -10.20 16.08
N VAL A 97 -14.22 -9.24 15.15
CA VAL A 97 -15.39 -8.38 15.01
C VAL A 97 -16.56 -9.21 14.46
N PRO A 98 -17.73 -9.23 15.14
CA PRO A 98 -18.90 -9.94 14.64
C PRO A 98 -19.30 -9.47 13.23
N GLY A 99 -19.61 -10.41 12.35
CA GLY A 99 -20.02 -10.12 10.96
C GLY A 99 -18.88 -9.89 9.96
N MET A 100 -17.61 -9.92 10.39
CA MET A 100 -16.45 -9.68 9.50
C MET A 100 -16.40 -10.63 8.30
N PHE A 101 -16.71 -11.91 8.49
CA PHE A 101 -16.66 -12.89 7.41
C PHE A 101 -17.66 -12.58 6.30
N ASP A 102 -18.90 -12.23 6.66
CA ASP A 102 -19.94 -11.88 5.69
C ASP A 102 -19.61 -10.56 4.97
N TYR A 103 -19.05 -9.59 5.70
CA TYR A 103 -18.55 -8.35 5.12
C TYR A 103 -17.46 -8.60 4.07
N LEU A 104 -16.45 -9.43 4.37
CA LEU A 104 -15.36 -9.72 3.43
C LEU A 104 -15.85 -10.48 2.20
N LYS A 105 -16.76 -11.45 2.37
CA LYS A 105 -17.39 -12.14 1.24
C LYS A 105 -18.14 -11.17 0.34
N TRP A 106 -19.04 -10.38 0.92
CA TRP A 106 -19.79 -9.38 0.18
C TRP A 106 -18.86 -8.41 -0.56
N ARG A 107 -17.74 -8.02 0.05
CA ARG A 107 -16.80 -7.09 -0.57
C ARG A 107 -16.04 -7.69 -1.75
N LEU A 108 -15.68 -8.97 -1.66
CA LEU A 108 -14.99 -9.71 -2.73
C LEU A 108 -15.89 -10.05 -3.93
N GLU A 109 -17.21 -10.00 -3.75
CA GLU A 109 -18.19 -10.19 -4.83
C GLU A 109 -18.43 -8.91 -5.66
N LYS A 110 -17.82 -7.79 -5.28
CA LYS A 110 -17.91 -6.50 -5.97
C LYS A 110 -16.71 -6.28 -6.88
#